data_AF-A0A2T3B599-F1
#
_entry.id   AF-A0A2T3B599-F1
#
_cell.length_a   1.000
_cell.length_b   1.000
_cell.length_c   1.000
_cell.angle_alpha   90.00
_cell.angle_beta   90.00
_cell.angle_gamma   90.00
#
_symmetry.space_group_name_H-M   'P 1'
#
loop_
_entity.id
_entity.type
_entity.pdbx_description
1 polymer ?
#
loop_
_entity_poly.entity_id
_entity_poly.type
_entity_poly.pdbx_seq_one_letter_code
_entity_poly.pdbx_strand_id
1 'polypeptide(L)'
;EESDAEMTQSAQRRRRAPVSEDSEEDDEEQVGDMDVDGGESQDQVVKKLVRYALACEYQRLPIKRSGISEKVLAKQRVPFKRVFEQAQTQLRTKFGMEMVELPLKEKVTMRDKRAAQKTKGSSKSSASYILTTILPTKYRIPEIIPPSIIGSSAEEAAYTALCTMIVSIISLSPGKSIPDSKLDRYLGRLNANRNMPMDKTENVLKKMANQGYITKVMDKSGDEETIDWVVGPRGKIEIGNAGVHGLVNEVYGESAPEDLQQRLKRSLGMINVEDLGDDEQEEADETREANDGSSTQRRQPGRLR
;
A
#
# COMPACT_ATOMS: atom_id res chain seq x y z
N GLU A 1 31.96 56.07 38.00
CA GLU A 1 32.56 54.74 38.22
C GLU A 1 31.86 54.10 39.41
N GLU A 2 31.32 52.90 39.43
CA GLU A 2 30.95 51.90 38.42
C GLU A 2 30.17 50.80 39.18
N SER A 3 28.98 50.40 38.68
CA SER A 3 28.40 49.03 38.73
C SER A 3 28.05 48.38 40.09
N ASP A 4 27.07 47.49 40.27
CA ASP A 4 26.18 46.70 39.40
C ASP A 4 25.05 46.15 40.32
N ALA A 5 23.79 46.06 39.86
CA ALA A 5 22.78 45.11 40.35
C ALA A 5 21.44 45.21 39.59
N GLU A 6 21.27 44.24 38.70
CA GLU A 6 20.03 43.50 38.39
C GLU A 6 18.84 44.25 37.72
N MET A 7 18.87 44.27 36.38
CA MET A 7 17.67 44.31 35.54
C MET A 7 17.47 42.96 34.83
N THR A 8 16.32 42.36 35.07
CA THR A 8 15.85 41.09 34.52
C THR A 8 15.47 41.25 33.04
N GLN A 9 16.14 40.52 32.14
CA GLN A 9 15.77 40.43 30.73
C GLN A 9 15.37 38.99 30.36
N SER A 10 14.08 38.83 30.07
CA SER A 10 13.43 37.62 29.59
C SER A 10 13.75 37.38 28.11
N ALA A 11 14.64 36.42 27.84
CA ALA A 11 14.97 35.97 26.48
C ALA A 11 13.82 35.12 25.88
N GLN A 12 12.89 35.80 25.20
CA GLN A 12 11.78 35.16 24.49
C GLN A 12 12.26 34.58 23.15
N ARG A 13 12.69 33.31 23.20
CA ARG A 13 13.18 32.53 22.06
C ARG A 13 12.03 32.22 21.10
N ARG A 14 11.90 33.03 20.04
CA ARG A 14 10.98 32.85 18.91
C ARG A 14 11.16 31.46 18.29
N ARG A 15 10.23 30.53 18.57
CA ARG A 15 10.06 29.28 17.82
C ARG A 15 9.50 29.63 16.44
N ARG A 16 10.33 29.51 15.40
CA ARG A 16 9.91 29.43 14.01
C ARG A 16 8.98 28.22 13.85
N ALA A 17 7.71 28.47 13.56
CA ALA A 17 6.83 27.45 13.00
C ALA A 17 7.33 27.10 11.58
N PRO A 18 7.29 25.84 11.14
CA PRO A 18 7.53 25.52 9.74
C PRO A 18 6.40 26.13 8.91
N VAL A 19 6.80 27.01 8.00
CA VAL A 19 5.92 27.59 6.99
C VAL A 19 5.45 26.44 6.11
N SER A 20 4.15 26.23 6.06
CA SER A 20 3.52 25.31 5.11
C SER A 20 3.60 25.94 3.73
N GLU A 21 4.71 25.68 3.03
CA GLU A 21 4.78 25.80 1.57
C GLU A 21 4.03 24.60 0.99
N ASP A 22 2.77 24.81 0.57
CA ASP A 22 2.13 24.18 -0.60
C ASP A 22 0.63 24.55 -0.58
N SER A 23 0.36 25.82 -0.83
CA SER A 23 -0.97 26.36 -1.11
C SER A 23 -0.81 27.34 -2.27
N GLU A 24 -0.59 26.83 -3.48
CA GLU A 24 -0.89 27.61 -4.67
C GLU A 24 -2.18 27.07 -5.28
N GLU A 25 -3.07 28.03 -5.49
CA GLU A 25 -4.47 27.91 -5.80
C GLU A 25 -4.67 27.29 -7.20
N ASP A 26 -5.73 26.50 -7.31
CA ASP A 26 -6.22 25.91 -8.55
C ASP A 26 -6.93 27.03 -9.34
N ASP A 27 -6.15 27.92 -9.95
CA ASP A 27 -6.67 28.87 -10.93
C ASP A 27 -6.88 28.10 -12.26
N GLU A 28 -8.10 27.60 -12.43
CA GLU A 28 -8.64 27.19 -13.72
C GLU A 28 -8.78 28.43 -14.64
N GLU A 29 -7.66 28.98 -15.10
CA GLU A 29 -7.68 29.96 -16.19
C GLU A 29 -8.01 29.24 -17.50
N GLN A 30 -9.23 29.48 -17.94
CA GLN A 30 -9.74 29.21 -19.27
C GLN A 30 -8.95 30.04 -20.30
N VAL A 31 -7.92 29.46 -20.93
CA VAL A 31 -7.14 30.14 -21.98
C VAL A 31 -7.31 29.48 -23.35
N GLY A 32 -7.74 30.33 -24.28
CA GLY A 32 -7.95 30.05 -25.68
C GLY A 32 -6.67 29.82 -26.47
N ASP A 33 -6.93 29.39 -27.69
CA ASP A 33 -6.03 29.05 -28.77
C ASP A 33 -5.04 30.19 -29.06
N MET A 34 -3.81 30.07 -28.57
CA MET A 34 -2.67 30.85 -29.04
C MET A 34 -1.55 29.87 -29.41
N ASP A 35 -1.40 29.65 -30.71
CA ASP A 35 -0.27 28.96 -31.33
C ASP A 35 1.05 29.65 -30.94
N VAL A 36 1.76 29.06 -29.98
CA VAL A 36 3.16 29.39 -29.70
C VAL A 36 4.03 28.36 -30.42
N ASP A 37 4.43 28.76 -31.63
CA ASP A 37 5.38 28.06 -32.49
C ASP A 37 6.74 27.93 -31.77
N GLY A 38 7.05 26.70 -31.32
CA GLY A 38 8.26 26.34 -30.57
C GLY A 38 8.04 25.42 -29.36
N GLY A 39 6.79 25.19 -28.95
CA GLY A 39 6.44 24.21 -27.91
C GLY A 39 6.48 22.78 -28.46
N GLU A 40 7.03 21.82 -27.72
CA GLU A 40 6.89 20.41 -28.09
C GLU A 40 5.38 20.08 -28.15
N SER A 41 4.95 19.49 -29.26
CA SER A 41 3.55 19.09 -29.44
C SER A 41 3.09 18.20 -28.28
N GLN A 42 1.82 18.29 -27.91
CA GLN A 42 1.18 17.42 -26.90
C GLN A 42 1.54 15.93 -27.09
N ASP A 43 1.65 15.44 -28.33
CA ASP A 43 2.05 14.06 -28.63
C ASP A 43 3.49 13.74 -28.15
N GLN A 44 4.41 14.70 -28.23
CA GLN A 44 5.77 14.55 -27.71
C GLN A 44 5.77 14.43 -26.18
N VAL A 45 4.92 15.20 -25.49
CA VAL A 45 4.75 15.13 -24.02
C VAL A 45 4.21 13.77 -23.60
N VAL A 46 3.20 13.26 -24.33
CA VAL A 46 2.65 11.93 -24.10
C VAL A 46 3.75 10.87 -24.26
N LYS A 47 4.53 10.93 -25.34
CA LYS A 47 5.67 10.02 -25.56
C LYS A 47 6.73 10.13 -24.45
N LYS A 48 6.99 11.34 -23.94
CA LYS A 48 7.89 11.55 -22.80
C LYS A 48 7.34 10.92 -21.52
N LEU A 49 6.05 11.07 -21.23
CA LEU A 49 5.41 10.45 -20.08
C LEU A 49 5.48 8.93 -20.14
N VAL A 50 5.17 8.35 -21.30
CA VAL A 50 5.26 6.89 -21.53
C VAL A 50 6.69 6.40 -21.32
N ARG A 51 7.69 7.07 -21.92
CA ARG A 51 9.11 6.70 -21.74
C ARG A 51 9.55 6.82 -20.28
N TYR A 52 9.12 7.88 -19.60
CA TYR A 52 9.42 8.08 -18.19
C TYR A 52 8.81 6.97 -17.32
N ALA A 53 7.55 6.60 -17.56
CA ALA A 53 6.88 5.51 -16.85
C ALA A 53 7.59 4.17 -17.05
N LEU A 54 7.98 3.83 -18.28
CA LEU A 54 8.74 2.61 -18.59
C LEU A 54 10.11 2.59 -17.90
N ALA A 55 10.81 3.73 -17.89
CA ALA A 55 12.11 3.84 -17.21
C ALA A 55 11.98 3.70 -15.68
N CYS A 56 10.94 4.29 -15.10
CA CYS A 56 10.61 4.12 -13.68
C CYS A 56 10.33 2.66 -13.35
N GLU A 57 9.57 1.94 -14.18
CA GLU A 57 9.27 0.53 -13.94
C GLU A 57 10.52 -0.35 -14.05
N TYR A 58 11.35 -0.11 -15.06
CA TYR A 58 12.63 -0.81 -15.20
C TYR A 58 13.52 -0.66 -13.95
N GLN A 59 13.47 0.50 -13.28
CA GLN A 59 14.22 0.75 -12.03
C GLN A 59 13.42 0.44 -10.75
N ARG A 60 12.16 0.03 -10.89
CA ARG A 60 11.18 -0.14 -9.79
C ARG A 60 11.03 1.09 -8.89
N LEU A 61 10.97 2.25 -9.53
CA LEU A 61 10.77 3.53 -8.87
C LEU A 61 9.32 3.98 -9.00
N PRO A 62 8.74 4.58 -7.94
CA PRO A 62 7.43 5.22 -8.05
C PRO A 62 7.52 6.46 -8.96
N ILE A 63 6.48 6.65 -9.77
CA ILE A 63 6.28 7.78 -10.66
C ILE A 63 5.62 8.91 -9.85
N LYS A 64 6.42 9.84 -9.34
CA LYS A 64 5.95 10.97 -8.52
C LYS A 64 5.59 12.20 -9.35
N ARG A 65 4.62 12.99 -8.88
CA ARG A 65 4.24 14.30 -9.48
C ARG A 65 5.45 15.20 -9.75
N SER A 66 6.38 15.33 -8.80
CA SER A 66 7.58 16.16 -8.99
C SER A 66 8.44 15.71 -10.16
N GLY A 67 8.63 14.39 -10.32
CA GLY A 67 9.38 13.82 -11.45
C GLY A 67 8.64 13.97 -12.79
N ILE A 68 7.31 13.93 -12.78
CA ILE A 68 6.49 14.23 -13.96
C ILE A 68 6.66 15.72 -14.34
N SER A 69 6.50 16.64 -13.38
CA SER A 69 6.66 18.07 -13.63
C SER A 69 8.05 18.41 -14.17
N GLU A 70 9.11 17.84 -13.59
CA GLU A 70 10.48 18.12 -13.98
C GLU A 70 10.87 17.47 -15.33
N LYS A 71 10.55 16.18 -15.52
CA LYS A 71 11.08 15.39 -16.64
C LYS A 71 10.14 15.30 -17.85
N VAL A 72 8.85 15.58 -17.65
CA VAL A 72 7.81 15.41 -18.69
C VAL A 72 7.22 16.75 -19.09
N LEU A 73 6.70 17.52 -18.12
CA LEU A 73 5.99 18.78 -18.40
C LEU A 73 6.96 19.96 -18.60
N ALA A 74 8.06 19.99 -17.84
CA ALA A 74 9.08 21.05 -17.90
C ALA A 74 8.47 22.46 -17.97
N LYS A 75 8.64 23.18 -19.09
CA LYS A 75 8.11 24.55 -19.30
C LYS A 75 6.76 24.60 -20.00
N GLN A 76 6.10 23.46 -20.22
CA GLN A 76 4.93 23.39 -21.09
C GLN A 76 3.64 23.47 -20.29
N ARG A 77 2.72 24.30 -20.77
CA ARG A 77 1.39 24.50 -20.18
C ARG A 77 0.36 23.58 -20.83
N VAL A 78 0.62 22.27 -20.84
CA VAL A 78 -0.33 21.29 -21.34
C VAL A 78 -1.13 20.72 -20.16
N PRO A 79 -2.46 20.63 -20.23
CA PRO A 79 -3.27 20.08 -19.15
C PRO A 79 -2.90 18.62 -18.89
N PHE A 80 -2.36 18.33 -17.69
CA PHE A 80 -1.82 17.01 -17.35
C PHE A 80 -2.84 15.89 -17.51
N LYS A 81 -4.12 16.13 -17.20
CA LYS A 81 -5.19 15.14 -17.35
C LYS A 81 -5.26 14.57 -18.77
N ARG A 82 -5.19 15.44 -19.78
CA ARG A 82 -5.24 15.02 -21.20
C ARG A 82 -4.00 14.22 -21.59
N VAL A 83 -2.82 14.64 -21.11
CA VAL A 83 -1.56 13.92 -21.32
C VAL A 83 -1.61 12.54 -20.66
N PHE A 84 -2.14 12.47 -19.43
CA PHE A 84 -2.26 11.23 -18.67
C PHE A 84 -3.21 10.24 -19.34
N GLU A 85 -4.39 10.66 -19.78
CA GLU A 85 -5.36 9.80 -20.47
C GLU A 85 -4.80 9.25 -21.79
N GLN A 86 -4.11 10.08 -22.57
CA GLN A 86 -3.45 9.65 -23.80
C GLN A 86 -2.27 8.71 -23.53
N ALA A 87 -1.47 8.98 -22.50
CA ALA A 87 -0.39 8.09 -22.08
C ALA A 87 -0.93 6.73 -21.62
N GLN A 88 -2.00 6.70 -20.81
CA GLN A 88 -2.67 5.47 -20.41
C GLN A 88 -3.15 4.67 -21.61
N THR A 89 -3.72 5.34 -22.62
CA THR A 89 -4.14 4.68 -23.87
C THR A 89 -2.95 4.04 -24.58
N GLN A 90 -1.83 4.75 -24.71
CA GLN A 90 -0.62 4.21 -25.34
C GLN A 90 0.00 3.05 -24.54
N LEU A 91 0.07 3.17 -23.22
CA LEU A 91 0.56 2.12 -22.32
C LEU A 91 -0.27 0.84 -22.45
N ARG A 92 -1.59 0.96 -22.43
CA ARG A 92 -2.50 -0.19 -22.52
C ARG A 92 -2.45 -0.86 -23.90
N THR A 93 -2.51 -0.06 -24.97
CA THR A 93 -2.63 -0.59 -26.34
C THR A 93 -1.31 -1.10 -26.92
N LYS A 94 -0.17 -0.45 -26.61
CA LYS A 94 1.13 -0.80 -27.20
C LYS A 94 2.01 -1.64 -26.29
N PHE A 95 1.91 -1.44 -24.97
CA PHE A 95 2.81 -2.09 -24.01
C PHE A 95 2.09 -3.12 -23.13
N GLY A 96 0.75 -3.15 -23.12
CA GLY A 96 0.00 -4.02 -22.22
C GLY A 96 0.24 -3.68 -20.75
N MET A 97 0.40 -2.39 -20.45
CA MET A 97 0.66 -1.88 -19.10
C MET A 97 -0.28 -0.73 -18.76
N GLU A 98 -0.43 -0.43 -17.48
CA GLU A 98 -1.16 0.74 -17.02
C GLU A 98 -0.54 1.39 -15.80
N MET A 99 -0.64 2.71 -15.71
CA MET A 99 -0.25 3.46 -14.53
C MET A 99 -1.33 3.31 -13.46
N VAL A 100 -0.97 2.73 -12.31
CA VAL A 100 -1.86 2.56 -11.16
C VAL A 100 -1.39 3.46 -10.04
N GLU A 101 -2.33 4.16 -9.41
CA GLU A 101 -2.03 5.01 -8.27
C GLU A 101 -1.69 4.18 -7.03
N LEU A 102 -0.61 4.55 -6.34
CA LEU A 102 -0.22 3.93 -5.08
C LEU A 102 -1.13 4.41 -3.95
N PRO A 103 -1.52 3.54 -3.01
CA PRO A 103 -2.23 3.99 -1.82
C PRO A 103 -1.32 4.89 -0.98
N LEU A 104 -1.93 5.85 -0.30
CA LEU A 104 -1.21 6.65 0.71
C LEU A 104 -0.57 5.72 1.74
N LYS A 105 0.64 6.05 2.16
CA LYS A 105 1.29 5.34 3.28
C LYS A 105 0.38 5.45 4.49
N GLU A 106 0.06 4.30 5.09
CA GLU A 106 -0.76 4.27 6.29
C GLU A 106 -0.03 5.01 7.42
N LYS A 107 -0.80 5.85 8.11
CA LYS A 107 -0.38 6.57 9.31
C LYS A 107 -0.43 5.62 10.51
N VAL A 108 0.55 4.72 10.58
CA VAL A 108 0.51 3.59 11.53
C VAL A 108 0.88 3.99 12.95
N THR A 109 1.76 4.98 13.14
CA THR A 109 2.24 5.39 14.48
C THR A 109 1.14 6.05 15.31
N MET A 110 1.23 5.94 16.65
CA MET A 110 0.31 6.64 17.56
C MET A 110 0.31 8.16 17.37
N ARG A 111 1.46 8.74 17.01
CA ARG A 111 1.61 10.15 16.66
C ARG A 111 0.86 10.51 15.38
N ASP A 112 0.93 9.67 14.36
CA ASP A 112 0.25 9.89 13.09
C ASP A 112 -1.27 9.69 13.22
N LYS A 113 -1.71 8.73 14.02
CA LYS A 113 -3.13 8.53 14.37
C LYS A 113 -3.71 9.75 15.08
N ARG A 114 -2.99 10.33 16.06
CA ARG A 114 -3.38 11.59 16.74
C ARG A 114 -3.37 12.81 15.81
N ALA A 115 -2.44 12.88 14.85
CA ALA A 115 -2.39 13.96 13.86
C ALA A 115 -3.49 13.82 12.79
N ALA A 116 -3.85 12.60 12.40
CA ALA A 116 -4.94 12.31 11.48
C ALA A 116 -6.31 12.68 12.07
N GLN A 117 -6.53 12.47 13.37
CA GLN A 117 -7.75 12.90 14.06
C GLN A 117 -7.95 14.43 14.07
N LYS A 118 -6.86 15.20 13.98
CA LYS A 118 -6.90 16.67 13.88
C LYS A 118 -7.15 17.19 12.47
N THR A 119 -7.03 16.35 11.45
CA THR A 119 -7.20 16.70 10.03
C THR A 119 -8.37 15.90 9.45
N LYS A 120 -9.59 16.20 9.92
CA LYS A 120 -10.82 15.76 9.26
C LYS A 120 -11.05 16.62 8.03
N GLY A 121 -10.86 16.06 6.83
CA GLY A 121 -11.31 16.66 5.57
C GLY A 121 -10.30 16.53 4.43
N SER A 122 -10.74 15.92 3.34
CA SER A 122 -10.02 15.61 2.08
C SER A 122 -9.03 14.43 2.15
N SER A 123 -9.45 13.28 1.63
CA SER A 123 -8.54 12.24 1.18
C SER A 123 -7.83 12.75 -0.08
N LYS A 124 -6.70 13.46 0.09
CA LYS A 124 -5.88 13.90 -1.05
C LYS A 124 -5.35 12.68 -1.79
N SER A 125 -5.39 12.69 -3.13
CA SER A 125 -4.73 11.69 -3.98
C SER A 125 -3.24 11.61 -3.62
N SER A 126 -2.66 10.42 -3.69
CA SER A 126 -1.23 10.22 -3.46
C SER A 126 -0.37 10.89 -4.55
N ALA A 127 -0.95 11.14 -5.73
CA ALA A 127 -0.29 11.61 -6.95
C ALA A 127 1.04 10.88 -7.24
N SER A 128 1.11 9.60 -6.86
CA SER A 128 2.26 8.72 -7.01
C SER A 128 1.78 7.42 -7.65
N TYR A 129 2.39 7.04 -8.77
CA TYR A 129 1.95 5.91 -9.57
C TYR A 129 3.04 4.85 -9.69
N ILE A 130 2.67 3.63 -10.07
CA ILE A 130 3.57 2.59 -10.58
C ILE A 130 3.01 2.07 -11.90
N LEU A 131 3.84 1.38 -12.68
CA LEU A 131 3.38 0.76 -13.92
C LEU A 131 3.14 -0.72 -13.69
N THR A 132 1.93 -1.20 -13.95
CA THR A 132 1.56 -2.61 -13.76
C THR A 132 1.22 -3.27 -15.08
N THR A 133 1.44 -4.58 -15.18
CA THR A 133 1.05 -5.34 -16.37
C THR A 133 -0.43 -5.66 -16.36
N ILE A 134 -1.10 -5.41 -17.49
CA ILE A 134 -2.48 -5.87 -17.74
C ILE A 134 -2.52 -7.09 -18.66
N LEU A 135 -1.36 -7.66 -18.97
CA LEU A 135 -1.28 -8.85 -19.80
C LEU A 135 -1.91 -10.05 -19.07
N PRO A 136 -2.65 -10.91 -19.79
CA PRO A 136 -3.10 -12.20 -19.28
C PRO A 136 -1.93 -13.04 -18.74
N THR A 137 -2.19 -13.89 -17.74
CA THR A 137 -1.18 -14.72 -17.06
C THR A 137 -0.29 -15.51 -18.02
N LYS A 138 -0.86 -16.05 -19.11
CA LYS A 138 -0.12 -16.80 -20.14
C LYS A 138 0.98 -16.01 -20.87
N TYR A 139 0.94 -14.67 -20.81
CA TYR A 139 1.95 -13.80 -21.41
C TYR A 139 2.87 -13.16 -20.36
N ARG A 140 2.71 -13.48 -19.07
CA ARG A 140 3.58 -13.01 -17.98
C ARG A 140 4.80 -13.92 -17.84
N ILE A 141 5.50 -14.13 -18.96
CA ILE A 141 6.71 -14.94 -19.04
C ILE A 141 7.94 -14.04 -19.25
N PRO A 142 9.14 -14.46 -18.82
CA PRO A 142 10.35 -13.65 -18.92
C PRO A 142 10.73 -13.21 -20.35
N GLU A 143 10.31 -13.95 -21.37
CA GLU A 143 10.55 -13.61 -22.78
C GLU A 143 9.74 -12.38 -23.24
N ILE A 144 8.57 -12.14 -22.62
CA ILE A 144 7.66 -11.05 -22.98
C ILE A 144 7.83 -9.88 -22.00
N ILE A 145 7.96 -10.18 -20.71
CA ILE A 145 8.19 -9.21 -19.66
C ILE A 145 9.62 -9.42 -19.17
N PRO A 146 10.61 -8.71 -19.76
CA PRO A 146 12.01 -8.89 -19.38
C PRO A 146 12.21 -8.46 -17.92
N PRO A 147 13.25 -8.98 -17.27
CA PRO A 147 13.56 -8.58 -15.91
C PRO A 147 13.77 -7.07 -15.82
N SER A 148 13.47 -6.51 -14.65
CA SER A 148 13.83 -5.14 -14.32
C SER A 148 15.35 -4.95 -14.31
N ILE A 149 15.87 -3.91 -13.66
CA ILE A 149 17.32 -3.70 -13.48
C ILE A 149 18.07 -4.87 -12.80
N ILE A 150 17.37 -5.91 -12.35
CA ILE A 150 17.95 -7.12 -11.80
C ILE A 150 18.49 -7.99 -12.95
N GLY A 151 19.77 -8.37 -12.84
CA GLY A 151 20.58 -8.84 -13.97
C GLY A 151 19.97 -9.97 -14.79
N SER A 152 19.53 -11.06 -14.15
CA SER A 152 18.97 -12.23 -14.85
C SER A 152 17.50 -12.51 -14.50
N SER A 153 16.81 -13.24 -15.39
CA SER A 153 15.42 -13.67 -15.16
C SER A 153 15.27 -14.55 -13.91
N ALA A 154 16.27 -15.38 -13.58
CA ALA A 154 16.22 -16.25 -12.41
C ALA A 154 16.34 -15.43 -11.11
N GLU A 155 17.26 -14.47 -11.08
CA GLU A 155 17.41 -13.53 -9.98
C GLU A 155 16.15 -12.67 -9.78
N GLU A 156 15.52 -12.25 -10.88
CA GLU A 156 14.28 -11.50 -10.85
C GLU A 156 13.12 -12.30 -10.26
N ALA A 157 12.98 -13.56 -10.69
CA ALA A 157 11.98 -14.47 -10.15
C ALA A 157 12.23 -14.72 -8.65
N ALA A 158 13.48 -14.94 -8.24
CA ALA A 158 13.83 -15.17 -6.85
C ALA A 158 13.58 -13.94 -5.97
N TYR A 159 13.93 -12.73 -6.45
CA TYR A 159 13.63 -11.49 -5.74
C TYR A 159 12.12 -11.25 -5.61
N THR A 160 11.36 -11.48 -6.69
CA THR A 160 9.91 -11.34 -6.69
C THR A 160 9.26 -12.34 -5.74
N ALA A 161 9.68 -13.60 -5.75
CA ALA A 161 9.20 -14.63 -4.82
C ALA A 161 9.47 -14.25 -3.36
N LEU A 162 10.66 -13.73 -3.06
CA LEU A 162 10.99 -13.23 -1.73
C LEU A 162 10.11 -12.04 -1.31
N CYS A 163 9.90 -11.07 -2.20
CA CYS A 163 9.00 -9.94 -1.95
C CYS A 163 7.59 -10.43 -1.61
N THR A 164 7.03 -11.32 -2.44
CA THR A 164 5.72 -11.95 -2.23
C THR A 164 5.67 -12.68 -0.90
N MET A 165 6.71 -13.45 -0.55
CA MET A 165 6.79 -14.18 0.72
C MET A 165 6.81 -13.26 1.94
N ILE A 166 7.67 -12.24 1.96
CA ILE A 166 7.75 -11.31 3.10
C ILE A 166 6.46 -10.50 3.23
N VAL A 167 5.89 -10.01 2.12
CA VAL A 167 4.60 -9.32 2.13
C VAL A 167 3.49 -10.23 2.64
N SER A 168 3.51 -11.52 2.29
CA SER A 168 2.55 -12.51 2.80
C SER A 168 2.69 -12.72 4.31
N ILE A 169 3.92 -12.87 4.82
CA ILE A 169 4.19 -13.01 6.25
C ILE A 169 3.65 -11.80 7.04
N ILE A 170 3.86 -10.58 6.52
CA ILE A 170 3.36 -9.35 7.16
C ILE A 170 1.83 -9.28 7.06
N SER A 171 1.26 -9.57 5.89
CA SER A 171 -0.19 -9.47 5.63
C SER A 171 -1.00 -10.46 6.45
N LEU A 172 -0.46 -11.66 6.70
CA LEU A 172 -1.08 -12.71 7.51
C LEU A 172 -0.78 -12.56 9.00
N SER A 173 0.10 -11.64 9.39
CA SER A 173 0.36 -11.36 10.79
C SER A 173 -0.79 -10.54 11.40
N PRO A 174 -1.15 -10.80 12.68
CA PRO A 174 -2.17 -10.01 13.37
C PRO A 174 -1.85 -8.51 13.30
N GLY A 175 -2.84 -7.69 12.96
CA GLY A 175 -2.67 -6.24 12.84
C GLY A 175 -1.96 -5.76 11.56
N LYS A 176 -1.69 -6.66 10.59
CA LYS A 176 -0.98 -6.36 9.33
C LYS A 176 0.40 -5.72 9.54
N SER A 177 1.01 -6.01 10.69
CA SER A 177 2.35 -5.59 11.08
C SER A 177 3.10 -6.74 11.75
N ILE A 178 4.43 -6.66 11.77
CA ILE A 178 5.27 -7.64 12.46
C ILE A 178 6.49 -6.95 13.12
N PRO A 179 6.82 -7.28 14.39
CA PRO A 179 8.05 -6.77 15.01
C PRO A 179 9.31 -7.22 14.28
N ASP A 180 10.33 -6.37 14.26
CA ASP A 180 11.65 -6.61 13.63
C ASP A 180 12.25 -7.96 14.04
N SER A 181 12.29 -8.24 15.35
CA SER A 181 12.80 -9.50 15.91
C SER A 181 12.02 -10.74 15.46
N LYS A 182 10.71 -10.61 15.24
CA LYS A 182 9.86 -11.72 14.78
C LYS A 182 10.05 -11.98 13.28
N LEU A 183 10.23 -10.92 12.49
CA LEU A 183 10.58 -11.04 11.07
C LEU A 183 11.95 -11.74 10.91
N ASP A 184 12.96 -11.32 11.67
CA ASP A 184 14.28 -11.95 11.66
C ASP A 184 14.22 -13.43 12.01
N ARG A 185 13.40 -13.82 12.98
CA ARG A 185 13.19 -15.23 13.32
C ARG A 185 12.56 -16.03 12.18
N TYR A 186 11.59 -15.46 11.45
CA TYR A 186 11.02 -16.12 10.28
C TYR A 186 12.03 -16.26 9.14
N LEU A 187 12.80 -15.20 8.85
CA LEU A 187 13.85 -15.23 7.85
C LEU A 187 14.97 -16.22 8.21
N GLY A 188 15.30 -16.35 9.50
CA GLY A 188 16.24 -17.35 10.00
C GLY A 188 15.76 -18.78 9.73
N ARG A 189 14.47 -19.08 9.95
CA ARG A 189 13.87 -20.39 9.64
C ARG A 189 13.86 -20.71 8.15
N LEU A 190 13.80 -19.69 7.31
CA LEU A 190 13.88 -19.81 5.85
C LEU A 190 15.34 -19.94 5.35
N ASN A 191 16.32 -19.97 6.26
CA ASN A 191 17.75 -19.92 5.93
C ASN A 191 18.11 -18.74 5.01
N ALA A 192 17.45 -17.59 5.20
CA ALA A 192 17.68 -16.40 4.37
C ALA A 192 19.14 -15.90 4.45
N ASN A 193 19.84 -16.18 5.55
CA ASN A 193 21.27 -15.91 5.67
C ASN A 193 22.14 -16.64 4.64
N ARG A 194 21.68 -17.76 4.05
CA ARG A 194 22.42 -18.55 3.06
C ARG A 194 21.76 -18.57 1.68
N ASN A 195 20.43 -18.44 1.62
CA ASN A 195 19.65 -18.67 0.40
C ASN A 195 19.19 -17.38 -0.29
N MET A 196 19.72 -16.22 0.12
CA MET A 196 19.30 -14.96 -0.46
C MET A 196 19.86 -14.78 -1.88
N PRO A 197 19.00 -14.53 -2.89
CA PRO A 197 19.41 -14.57 -4.30
C PRO A 197 20.42 -13.51 -4.75
N MET A 198 20.69 -12.47 -3.94
CA MET A 198 21.45 -11.30 -4.40
C MET A 198 22.46 -10.75 -3.40
N ASP A 199 22.08 -10.66 -2.12
CA ASP A 199 22.84 -9.91 -1.11
C ASP A 199 22.45 -10.39 0.30
N LYS A 200 23.10 -9.86 1.32
CA LYS A 200 22.73 -10.05 2.73
C LYS A 200 21.27 -9.63 2.96
N THR A 201 20.60 -10.34 3.85
CA THR A 201 19.20 -10.10 4.23
C THR A 201 18.91 -8.63 4.50
N GLU A 202 19.77 -7.95 5.25
CA GLU A 202 19.60 -6.52 5.59
C GLU A 202 19.59 -5.61 4.35
N ASN A 203 20.47 -5.86 3.38
CA ASN A 203 20.56 -5.07 2.16
C ASN A 203 19.32 -5.30 1.28
N VAL A 204 18.80 -6.53 1.26
CA VAL A 204 17.57 -6.81 0.53
C VAL A 204 16.35 -6.19 1.20
N LEU A 205 16.25 -6.23 2.53
CA LEU A 205 15.17 -5.52 3.24
C LEU A 205 15.24 -4.00 2.99
N LYS A 206 16.43 -3.40 3.00
CA LYS A 206 16.63 -1.99 2.62
C LYS A 206 16.18 -1.73 1.18
N LYS A 207 16.55 -2.59 0.23
CA LYS A 207 16.13 -2.49 -1.17
C LYS A 207 14.61 -2.59 -1.32
N MET A 208 13.98 -3.54 -0.64
CA MET A 208 12.52 -3.72 -0.62
C MET A 208 11.80 -2.50 -0.03
N ALA A 209 12.35 -1.92 1.04
CA ALA A 209 11.80 -0.71 1.65
C ALA A 209 11.91 0.50 0.71
N ASN A 210 13.05 0.66 0.02
CA ASN A 210 13.27 1.71 -0.95
C ASN A 210 12.34 1.58 -2.17
N GLN A 211 12.09 0.35 -2.62
CA GLN A 211 11.12 0.05 -3.68
C GLN A 211 9.66 0.09 -3.20
N GLY A 212 9.41 0.26 -1.90
CA GLY A 212 8.07 0.43 -1.35
C GLY A 212 7.25 -0.84 -1.20
N TYR A 213 7.89 -2.02 -1.18
CA TYR A 213 7.23 -3.29 -0.84
C TYR A 213 6.91 -3.39 0.65
N ILE A 214 7.80 -2.88 1.49
CA ILE A 214 7.67 -2.86 2.96
C ILE A 214 8.03 -1.49 3.50
N THR A 215 7.65 -1.20 4.74
CA THR A 215 8.00 0.05 5.43
C THR A 215 8.29 -0.25 6.90
N LYS A 216 9.39 0.32 7.40
CA LYS A 216 9.77 0.27 8.80
C LYS A 216 9.04 1.38 9.56
N VAL A 217 8.28 1.01 10.57
CA VAL A 217 7.53 1.91 11.45
C VAL A 217 8.20 1.87 12.82
N MET A 218 8.65 3.03 13.29
CA MET A 218 9.22 3.18 14.62
C MET A 218 8.20 3.92 15.49
N ASP A 219 7.71 3.28 16.54
CA ASP A 219 6.85 3.92 17.53
C ASP A 219 7.63 4.09 18.84
N LYS A 220 7.71 5.34 19.30
CA LYS A 220 8.34 5.70 20.57
C LYS A 220 7.23 6.01 21.57
N SER A 221 6.99 5.07 22.48
CA SER A 221 5.99 5.23 23.53
C SER A 221 6.70 5.33 24.87
N GLY A 222 6.90 6.57 25.36
CA GLY A 222 7.69 6.81 26.57
C GLY A 222 9.17 6.51 26.33
N ASP A 223 9.75 5.63 27.16
CA ASP A 223 11.14 5.17 27.07
C ASP A 223 11.34 3.91 26.22
N GLU A 224 10.25 3.29 25.74
CA GLU A 224 10.33 2.10 24.87
C GLU A 224 10.24 2.48 23.39
N GLU A 225 11.20 1.99 22.61
CA GLU A 225 11.20 2.08 21.15
C GLU A 225 10.83 0.73 20.55
N THR A 226 9.72 0.70 19.82
CA THR A 226 9.27 -0.49 19.09
C THR A 226 9.46 -0.29 17.59
N ILE A 227 9.89 -1.36 16.92
CA ILE A 227 10.19 -1.36 15.50
C ILE A 227 9.35 -2.45 14.86
N ASP A 228 8.40 -2.02 14.02
CA ASP A 228 7.52 -2.90 13.27
C ASP A 228 7.71 -2.73 11.77
N TRP A 229 7.47 -3.81 11.04
CA TRP A 229 7.40 -3.82 9.58
C TRP A 229 5.93 -3.92 9.14
N VAL A 230 5.57 -3.07 8.18
CA VAL A 230 4.26 -3.08 7.53
C VAL A 230 4.42 -3.19 6.01
N VAL A 231 3.36 -3.60 5.31
CA VAL A 231 3.36 -3.65 3.85
C VAL A 231 3.35 -2.23 3.29
N GLY A 232 4.29 -1.94 2.39
CA GLY A 232 4.40 -0.66 1.71
C GLY A 232 3.40 -0.51 0.55
N PRO A 233 3.22 0.69 -0.01
CA PRO A 233 2.24 0.95 -1.06
C PRO A 233 2.37 0.06 -2.30
N ARG A 234 3.61 -0.22 -2.75
CA ARG A 234 3.86 -1.06 -3.93
C ARG A 234 3.50 -2.52 -3.67
N GLY A 235 3.83 -3.03 -2.47
CA GLY A 235 3.44 -4.37 -2.04
C GLY A 235 1.92 -4.56 -1.99
N LYS A 236 1.16 -3.52 -1.62
CA LYS A 236 -0.31 -3.57 -1.62
C LYS A 236 -0.92 -3.65 -3.03
N ILE A 237 -0.28 -3.04 -4.03
CA ILE A 237 -0.79 -3.03 -5.41
C ILE A 237 -0.32 -4.26 -6.20
N GLU A 238 0.98 -4.58 -6.19
CA GLU A 238 1.54 -5.65 -7.03
C GLU A 238 1.23 -7.06 -6.50
N ILE A 239 1.30 -7.24 -5.18
CA ILE A 239 1.04 -8.52 -4.54
C ILE A 239 -0.40 -8.52 -4.04
N GLY A 240 -0.70 -7.58 -3.14
CA GLY A 240 -2.03 -7.44 -2.56
C GLY A 240 -2.59 -8.73 -1.99
N ASN A 241 -3.90 -8.74 -1.79
CA ASN A 241 -4.62 -9.85 -1.22
C ASN A 241 -4.59 -11.10 -2.12
N ALA A 242 -4.73 -10.93 -3.44
CA ALA A 242 -4.72 -12.02 -4.41
C ALA A 242 -3.35 -12.71 -4.54
N GLY A 243 -2.26 -11.95 -4.52
CA GLY A 243 -0.90 -12.51 -4.59
C GLY A 243 -0.52 -13.29 -3.33
N VAL A 244 -0.92 -12.82 -2.14
CA VAL A 244 -0.76 -13.58 -0.90
C VAL A 244 -1.56 -14.89 -0.97
N HIS A 245 -2.79 -14.83 -1.46
CA HIS A 245 -3.65 -16.00 -1.61
C HIS A 245 -3.04 -17.05 -2.56
N GLY A 246 -2.59 -16.60 -3.74
CA GLY A 246 -1.93 -17.45 -4.71
C GLY A 246 -0.67 -18.13 -4.16
N LEU A 247 0.18 -17.38 -3.45
CA LEU A 247 1.39 -17.96 -2.83
C LEU A 247 1.05 -19.03 -1.80
N VAL A 248 0.10 -18.77 -0.91
CA VAL A 248 -0.28 -19.72 0.14
C VAL A 248 -0.82 -21.01 -0.46
N ASN A 249 -1.68 -20.92 -1.48
CA ASN A 249 -2.21 -22.11 -2.15
C ASN A 249 -1.12 -22.91 -2.86
N GLU A 250 -0.18 -22.23 -3.53
CA GLU A 250 0.93 -22.90 -4.21
C GLU A 250 1.86 -23.61 -3.22
N VAL A 251 2.14 -22.98 -2.07
CA VAL A 251 3.04 -23.55 -1.05
C VAL A 251 2.42 -24.75 -0.34
N TYR A 252 1.13 -24.69 -0.02
CA TYR A 252 0.45 -25.81 0.63
C TYR A 252 0.09 -26.93 -0.35
N GLY A 253 -0.19 -26.60 -1.62
CA GLY A 253 -0.51 -27.55 -2.68
C GLY A 253 -1.57 -28.57 -2.27
N GLU A 254 -1.30 -29.85 -2.55
CA GLU A 254 -2.18 -30.98 -2.20
C GLU A 254 -2.25 -31.23 -0.68
N SER A 255 -1.32 -30.68 0.10
CA SER A 255 -1.28 -30.80 1.56
C SER A 255 -2.03 -29.67 2.28
N ALA A 256 -2.84 -28.90 1.55
CA ALA A 256 -3.65 -27.84 2.12
C ALA A 256 -4.68 -28.37 3.14
N PRO A 257 -4.73 -27.82 4.36
CA PRO A 257 -5.84 -28.07 5.27
C PRO A 257 -7.18 -27.68 4.64
N GLU A 258 -8.24 -28.43 4.94
CA GLU A 258 -9.59 -28.16 4.40
C GLU A 258 -10.08 -26.74 4.76
N ASP A 259 -9.71 -26.25 5.94
CA ASP A 259 -10.09 -24.93 6.44
C ASP A 259 -9.11 -23.79 6.06
N LEU A 260 -8.09 -24.07 5.24
CA LEU A 260 -7.08 -23.10 4.82
C LEU A 260 -7.73 -21.88 4.14
N GLN A 261 -8.70 -22.11 3.25
CA GLN A 261 -9.38 -21.04 2.51
C GLN A 261 -10.14 -20.10 3.44
N GLN A 262 -10.88 -20.65 4.41
CA GLN A 262 -11.65 -19.87 5.38
C GLN A 262 -10.72 -19.05 6.28
N ARG A 263 -9.64 -19.67 6.78
CA ARG A 263 -8.61 -18.98 7.58
C ARG A 263 -7.96 -17.84 6.80
N LEU A 264 -7.67 -18.04 5.53
CA LEU A 264 -7.00 -17.09 4.66
C LEU A 264 -7.90 -15.89 4.32
N LYS A 265 -9.18 -16.15 3.98
CA LYS A 265 -10.20 -15.12 3.80
C LYS A 265 -10.32 -14.23 5.05
N ARG A 266 -10.42 -14.86 6.23
CA ARG A 266 -10.52 -14.16 7.52
C ARG A 266 -9.28 -13.30 7.79
N SER A 267 -8.08 -13.84 7.60
CA SER A 267 -6.83 -13.12 7.85
C SER A 267 -6.59 -11.95 6.88
N LEU A 268 -7.02 -12.06 5.62
CA LEU A 268 -6.87 -11.01 4.61
C LEU A 268 -8.02 -10.00 4.61
N GLY A 269 -9.08 -10.25 5.38
CA GLY A 269 -10.31 -9.45 5.39
C GLY A 269 -11.06 -9.52 4.06
N MET A 270 -10.93 -10.64 3.33
CA MET A 270 -11.70 -10.91 2.12
C MET A 270 -13.05 -11.50 2.54
N ILE A 271 -13.98 -10.65 2.97
CA ILE A 271 -15.36 -11.10 3.24
C ILE A 271 -16.08 -11.10 1.88
N ASN A 272 -16.51 -12.28 1.42
CA ASN A 272 -17.47 -12.36 0.33
C ASN A 272 -18.84 -11.96 0.88
N VAL A 273 -19.58 -11.10 0.16
CA VAL A 273 -20.97 -10.75 0.51
C VAL A 273 -21.88 -12.00 0.54
N GLU A 274 -21.44 -13.09 -0.11
CA GLU A 274 -22.10 -14.39 -0.13
C GLU A 274 -21.90 -15.21 1.17
N ASP A 275 -20.84 -14.96 1.96
CA ASP A 275 -20.59 -15.68 3.25
C ASP A 275 -21.43 -15.10 4.41
N LEU A 276 -22.23 -14.04 4.19
CA LEU A 276 -23.13 -13.46 5.20
C LEU A 276 -24.51 -14.12 5.23
N GLY A 277 -24.76 -15.13 4.39
CA GLY A 277 -26.05 -15.80 4.26
C GLY A 277 -26.28 -16.97 5.21
N ASP A 278 -25.22 -17.58 5.74
CA ASP A 278 -25.32 -18.83 6.50
C ASP A 278 -25.13 -18.64 8.02
N ASP A 279 -24.51 -17.55 8.48
CA ASP A 279 -24.29 -17.28 9.91
C ASP A 279 -25.56 -16.80 10.65
N GLU A 280 -26.61 -16.34 9.95
CA GLU A 280 -27.90 -15.96 10.59
C GLU A 280 -28.85 -17.15 10.82
N GLN A 281 -28.55 -18.35 10.27
CA GLN A 281 -29.39 -19.54 10.46
C GLN A 281 -28.93 -20.42 11.63
N GLU A 282 -27.65 -20.41 12.00
CA GLU A 282 -27.16 -21.21 13.14
C GLU A 282 -27.52 -20.58 14.51
N GLU A 283 -27.54 -19.25 14.66
CA GLU A 283 -28.00 -18.61 15.92
C GLU A 283 -29.53 -18.70 16.14
N ALA A 284 -30.31 -18.93 15.08
CA ALA A 284 -31.76 -19.08 15.16
C ALA A 284 -32.23 -20.49 15.54
N ASP A 285 -31.37 -21.52 15.40
CA ASP A 285 -31.72 -22.90 15.72
C ASP A 285 -31.30 -23.29 17.16
N GLU A 286 -30.21 -22.73 17.70
CA GLU A 286 -29.84 -22.94 19.12
C GLU A 286 -30.85 -22.29 20.09
N THR A 287 -31.55 -21.23 19.68
CA THR A 287 -32.59 -20.59 20.52
C THR A 287 -33.95 -21.29 20.45
N ARG A 288 -34.16 -22.21 19.49
CA ARG A 288 -35.42 -22.96 19.35
C ARG A 288 -35.42 -24.30 20.07
N GLU A 289 -34.27 -24.97 20.19
CA GLU A 289 -34.18 -26.25 20.91
C GLU A 289 -34.20 -26.08 22.45
N ALA A 290 -33.91 -24.89 22.98
CA ALA A 290 -33.92 -24.65 24.42
C ALA A 290 -35.31 -24.44 25.05
N ASN A 291 -36.39 -24.37 24.26
CA ASN A 291 -37.72 -23.99 24.75
C ASN A 291 -38.81 -25.07 24.62
N ASP A 292 -38.50 -26.28 24.13
CA ASP A 292 -39.46 -27.38 24.02
C ASP A 292 -39.28 -28.45 25.12
N GLY A 293 -39.35 -28.01 26.38
CA GLY A 293 -39.03 -28.87 27.51
C GLY A 293 -39.63 -28.50 28.86
N SER A 294 -40.91 -28.09 28.95
CA SER A 294 -41.70 -28.45 30.15
C SER A 294 -43.22 -28.36 29.91
N SER A 295 -43.85 -29.52 30.01
CA SER A 295 -45.28 -29.73 29.89
C SER A 295 -46.04 -29.39 31.20
N THR A 296 -47.12 -28.62 31.06
CA THR A 296 -48.40 -28.71 31.79
C THR A 296 -48.43 -28.80 33.32
N GLN A 297 -48.94 -27.74 33.96
CA GLN A 297 -49.94 -27.90 35.03
C GLN A 297 -51.08 -26.87 34.88
N ARG A 298 -52.29 -27.43 34.83
CA ARG A 298 -53.60 -26.79 34.58
C ARG A 298 -54.40 -26.83 35.88
N ARG A 299 -54.98 -25.70 36.31
CA ARG A 299 -56.18 -25.54 37.19
C ARG A 299 -56.21 -24.08 37.70
N GLN A 300 -57.32 -23.33 37.79
CA GLN A 300 -58.72 -23.37 37.36
C GLN A 300 -59.26 -21.93 37.63
N PRO A 301 -60.34 -21.45 36.99
CA PRO A 301 -60.89 -20.12 37.23
C PRO A 301 -61.96 -20.13 38.33
N GLY A 302 -61.95 -19.13 39.21
CA GLY A 302 -62.96 -18.91 40.25
C GLY A 302 -63.42 -17.46 40.28
N ARG A 303 -64.73 -17.26 40.21
CA ARG A 303 -65.47 -15.99 40.04
C ARG A 303 -66.10 -15.56 41.38
N LEU A 304 -66.25 -14.24 41.57
CA LEU A 304 -67.08 -13.52 42.57
C LEU A 304 -66.58 -13.62 44.04
N ARG A 305 -66.46 -12.52 44.78
CA ARG A 305 -67.45 -11.48 45.04
C ARG A 305 -66.79 -10.15 45.36
#